data_AF-A0A6P6SKB4-F1
#
_entry.id   AF-A0A6P6SKB4-F1
#
_cell.length_a   1.000
_cell.length_b   1.000
_cell.length_c   1.000
_cell.angle_alpha   90.00
_cell.angle_beta   90.00
_cell.angle_gamma   90.00
#
_symmetry.space_group_name_H-M   'P 1'
#
loop_
_entity.id
_entity.type
_entity.pdbx_description
1 polymer ?
#
loop_
_entity_poly.entity_id
_entity_poly.type
_entity_poly.pdbx_seq_one_letter_code
_entity_poly.pdbx_strand_id
1 'polypeptide(L)'
;MAISFFGLAIFLFLTFDSDFTSSPVSVASEGVQITYGSMIKLMHERTKFRLHSHDVSYGSGSGQQSVTSFPNVDDSNSYWIVRPVSDTNAQQGDTIKGGTIIRLQHMRTRKWLHSHLLN
;
A
#
# COMPACT_ATOMS: atom_id res chain seq x y z
N MET A 1 -14.35 -52.94 2.94
CA MET A 1 -13.97 -52.04 1.83
C MET A 1 -14.08 -50.58 2.28
N ALA A 2 -13.20 -50.12 3.18
CA ALA A 2 -13.25 -48.74 3.70
C ALA A 2 -11.87 -48.04 3.69
N ILE A 3 -10.79 -48.78 3.41
CA ILE A 3 -9.42 -48.26 3.44
C ILE A 3 -9.08 -47.49 2.15
N SER A 4 -9.78 -47.79 1.04
CA SER A 4 -9.55 -47.16 -0.27
C SER A 4 -10.00 -45.70 -0.37
N PHE A 5 -10.96 -45.26 0.45
CA PHE A 5 -11.48 -43.88 0.40
C PHE A 5 -10.64 -42.89 1.22
N PHE A 6 -9.93 -43.38 2.25
CA PHE A 6 -9.11 -42.52 3.10
C PHE A 6 -7.80 -42.10 2.41
N GLY A 7 -7.21 -42.98 1.60
CA GLY A 7 -6.01 -42.68 0.82
C GLY A 7 -6.22 -41.63 -0.27
N LEU A 8 -7.37 -41.68 -0.97
CA LEU A 8 -7.71 -40.70 -2.01
C LEU A 8 -7.98 -39.31 -1.42
N ALA A 9 -8.62 -39.24 -0.26
CA ALA A 9 -8.89 -37.98 0.45
C ALA A 9 -7.59 -37.31 0.94
N ILE A 10 -6.63 -38.11 1.47
CA ILE A 10 -5.31 -37.61 1.87
C ILE A 10 -4.49 -37.17 0.66
N PHE A 11 -4.53 -37.92 -0.44
CA PHE A 11 -3.83 -37.54 -1.66
C PHE A 11 -4.38 -36.23 -2.24
N LEU A 12 -5.71 -36.07 -2.30
CA LEU A 12 -6.36 -34.81 -2.71
C LEU A 12 -6.03 -33.64 -1.79
N PHE A 13 -5.98 -33.85 -0.46
CA PHE A 13 -5.61 -32.81 0.51
C PHE A 13 -4.13 -32.39 0.39
N LEU A 14 -3.22 -33.34 0.16
CA LEU A 14 -1.78 -33.07 0.05
C LEU A 14 -1.40 -32.46 -1.32
N THR A 15 -2.18 -32.72 -2.38
CA THR A 15 -1.95 -32.11 -3.70
C THR A 15 -2.60 -30.74 -3.86
N PHE A 16 -3.50 -30.32 -2.96
CA PHE A 16 -4.20 -29.03 -3.08
C PHE A 16 -3.42 -27.82 -2.53
N ASP A 17 -2.29 -28.06 -1.86
CA ASP A 17 -1.59 -27.00 -1.11
C ASP A 17 -0.26 -26.55 -1.74
N SER A 18 0.15 -27.07 -2.90
CA SER A 18 1.52 -26.80 -3.42
C SER A 18 1.69 -25.65 -4.41
N ASP A 19 0.62 -25.02 -4.93
CA ASP A 19 0.77 -24.10 -6.06
C ASP A 19 0.37 -22.65 -5.77
N PHE A 20 0.14 -22.24 -4.52
CA PHE A 20 0.03 -20.82 -4.19
C PHE A 20 1.41 -20.19 -3.98
N THR A 21 2.26 -20.30 -5.01
CA THR A 21 3.41 -19.40 -5.11
C THR A 21 2.85 -18.06 -5.56
N SER A 22 2.41 -17.24 -4.61
CA SER A 22 2.04 -15.84 -4.88
C SER A 22 3.31 -15.09 -5.28
N SER A 23 3.69 -15.20 -6.55
CA SER A 23 4.62 -14.26 -7.15
C SER A 23 4.02 -12.88 -6.95
N PRO A 24 4.72 -11.93 -6.30
CA PRO A 24 4.21 -10.57 -6.20
C PRO A 24 4.11 -10.05 -7.63
N VAL A 25 2.89 -10.03 -8.18
CA VAL A 25 2.64 -9.45 -9.49
C VAL A 25 2.88 -7.95 -9.33
N SER A 26 4.09 -7.50 -9.64
CA SER A 26 4.33 -6.09 -9.90
C SER A 26 3.66 -5.77 -11.23
N VAL A 27 2.35 -5.57 -11.23
CA VAL A 27 1.67 -4.85 -12.31
C VAL A 27 2.03 -3.38 -12.16
N ALA A 28 3.30 -3.04 -12.37
CA ALA A 28 3.61 -1.78 -12.99
C ALA A 28 3.29 -1.99 -14.48
N SER A 29 1.99 -1.99 -14.82
CA SER A 29 1.59 -1.92 -16.22
C SER A 29 2.16 -0.61 -16.73
N GLU A 30 3.14 -0.68 -17.63
CA GLU A 30 3.54 0.46 -18.43
C GLU A 30 2.28 1.09 -19.00
N GLY A 31 1.94 2.30 -18.53
CA GLY A 31 0.78 3.06 -19.03
C GLY A 31 -0.36 3.38 -18.05
N VAL A 32 -0.32 2.98 -16.77
CA VAL A 32 -1.34 3.47 -15.81
C VAL A 32 -1.03 4.89 -15.39
N GLN A 33 -1.87 5.82 -15.86
CA GLN A 33 -1.78 7.23 -15.52
C GLN A 33 -2.29 7.49 -14.09
N ILE A 34 -1.48 8.20 -13.29
CA ILE A 34 -1.88 8.64 -11.95
C ILE A 34 -2.70 9.93 -12.05
N THR A 35 -3.85 9.92 -11.41
CA THR A 35 -4.80 11.04 -11.32
C THR A 35 -5.10 11.40 -9.87
N TYR A 36 -5.69 12.56 -9.61
CA TYR A 36 -6.18 12.86 -8.27
C TYR A 36 -7.23 11.83 -7.82
N GLY A 37 -7.12 11.36 -6.59
CA GLY A 37 -7.93 10.27 -6.05
C GLY A 37 -7.36 8.87 -6.30
N SER A 38 -6.30 8.72 -7.11
CA SER A 38 -5.59 7.45 -7.25
C SER A 38 -5.09 6.95 -5.90
N MET A 39 -5.29 5.65 -5.65
CA MET A 39 -4.78 4.98 -4.46
C MET A 39 -3.49 4.23 -4.83
N ILE A 40 -2.39 4.59 -4.18
CA ILE A 40 -1.05 4.14 -4.52
C ILE A 40 -0.33 3.53 -3.31
N LYS A 41 0.66 2.68 -3.57
CA LYS A 41 1.69 2.29 -2.61
C LYS A 41 3.03 2.79 -3.11
N LEU A 42 3.76 3.53 -2.28
CA LEU A 42 5.10 4.04 -2.61
C LEU A 42 6.14 3.04 -2.13
N MET A 43 6.83 2.36 -3.05
CA MET A 43 7.86 1.38 -2.73
C MET A 43 9.26 2.01 -2.81
N HIS A 44 10.04 1.90 -1.74
CA HIS A 44 11.45 2.26 -1.78
C HIS A 44 12.23 1.28 -2.67
N GLU A 45 12.95 1.81 -3.65
CA GLU A 45 13.54 1.03 -4.74
C GLU A 45 14.52 -0.05 -4.26
N ARG A 46 15.37 0.25 -3.28
CA ARG A 46 16.41 -0.68 -2.81
C ARG A 46 15.89 -1.74 -1.85
N THR A 47 15.11 -1.34 -0.83
CA THR A 47 14.63 -2.28 0.20
C THR A 47 13.33 -2.98 -0.18
N LYS A 48 12.61 -2.47 -1.19
CA LYS A 48 11.28 -2.92 -1.61
C LYS A 48 10.19 -2.75 -0.54
N PHE A 49 10.47 -2.00 0.53
CA PHE A 49 9.50 -1.70 1.58
C PHE A 49 8.63 -0.53 1.15
N ARG A 50 7.38 -0.51 1.63
CA ARG A 50 6.39 0.49 1.24
C ARG A 50 6.20 1.53 2.31
N LEU A 51 5.94 2.78 1.91
CA LEU A 51 5.56 3.85 2.82
C LEU A 51 4.31 3.44 3.60
N HIS A 52 4.41 3.47 4.93
CA HIS A 52 3.44 2.88 5.84
C HIS A 52 3.11 3.85 6.99
N SER A 53 1.88 3.81 7.48
CA SER A 53 1.50 4.49 8.72
C SER A 53 0.37 3.76 9.44
N HIS A 54 0.19 4.00 10.73
CA HIS A 54 -0.88 3.41 11.53
C HIS A 54 -1.14 4.28 12.77
N ASP A 55 -2.10 3.91 13.63
CA ASP A 55 -2.46 4.66 14.84
C ASP A 55 -1.45 4.52 15.99
N VAL A 56 -0.18 4.79 15.68
CA VAL A 56 0.94 4.91 16.61
C VAL A 56 1.64 6.23 16.34
N SER A 57 1.75 7.06 17.37
CA SER A 57 2.49 8.33 17.33
C SER A 57 3.96 8.14 17.69
N TYR A 58 4.82 9.08 17.29
CA TYR A 58 6.17 9.17 17.83
C TYR A 58 6.14 9.46 19.34
N GLY A 59 7.07 8.86 20.09
CA GLY A 59 7.21 9.08 21.54
C GLY A 59 8.01 10.33 21.92
N SER A 60 8.49 11.10 20.94
CA SER A 60 9.30 12.31 21.11
C SER A 60 9.11 13.25 19.92
N GLY A 61 9.71 14.45 19.98
CA GLY A 61 9.56 15.47 18.94
C GLY A 61 8.11 15.95 18.85
N SER A 62 7.53 15.95 17.65
CA SER A 62 6.18 16.48 17.44
C SER A 62 5.05 15.64 18.05
N GLY A 63 5.30 14.39 18.44
CA GLY A 63 4.25 13.47 18.92
C GLY A 63 3.19 13.12 17.86
N GLN A 64 3.42 13.50 16.59
CA GLN A 64 2.51 13.22 15.49
C GLN A 64 2.54 11.73 15.11
N GLN A 65 1.55 11.31 14.32
CA GLN A 65 1.45 9.94 13.83
C GLN A 65 2.73 9.54 13.09
N SER A 66 3.25 8.35 13.43
CA SER A 66 4.48 7.82 12.85
C SER A 66 4.30 7.42 11.40
N VAL A 67 5.36 7.62 10.62
CA VAL A 67 5.47 7.17 9.23
C VAL A 67 6.72 6.32 9.13
N THR A 68 6.58 5.12 8.58
CA THR A 68 7.64 4.11 8.51
C THR A 68 7.67 3.46 7.14
N SER A 69 8.56 2.47 6.96
CA SER A 69 8.54 1.58 5.81
C SER A 69 8.20 0.16 6.25
N PHE A 70 7.31 -0.53 5.53
CA PHE A 70 6.83 -1.87 5.90
C PHE A 70 7.08 -2.90 4.78
N PRO A 71 7.54 -4.12 5.10
CA PRO A 71 7.91 -5.13 4.09
C PRO A 71 6.72 -5.82 3.42
N ASN A 72 5.59 -5.97 4.11
CA ASN A 72 4.46 -6.74 3.59
C ASN A 72 3.82 -6.03 2.39
N VAL A 73 3.72 -6.74 1.27
CA VAL A 73 3.18 -6.22 0.01
C VAL A 73 1.69 -5.91 0.13
N ASP A 74 0.94 -6.77 0.82
CA ASP A 74 -0.53 -6.73 0.88
C ASP A 74 -1.07 -5.99 2.10
N ASP A 75 -0.19 -5.30 2.82
CA ASP A 75 -0.62 -4.46 3.93
C ASP A 75 -1.45 -3.27 3.45
N SER A 76 -2.53 -3.03 4.17
CA SER A 76 -3.53 -2.00 3.87
C SER A 76 -3.18 -0.64 4.49
N ASN A 77 -2.27 -0.60 5.47
CA ASN A 77 -1.68 0.62 6.02
C ASN A 77 -0.62 1.24 5.08
N SER A 78 -0.33 0.58 3.96
CA SER A 78 0.60 1.04 2.95
C SER A 78 -0.07 1.82 1.80
N TYR A 79 -1.40 2.03 1.87
CA TYR A 79 -2.15 2.76 0.85
C TYR A 79 -2.24 4.27 1.15
N TRP A 80 -1.92 5.06 0.14
CA TRP A 80 -1.97 6.52 0.16
C TRP A 80 -2.84 7.03 -0.99
N ILE A 81 -3.65 8.05 -0.72
CA ILE A 81 -4.52 8.69 -1.71
C ILE A 81 -3.82 9.95 -2.20
N VAL A 82 -3.67 10.10 -3.52
CA VAL A 82 -3.14 11.31 -4.14
C VAL A 82 -4.21 12.40 -4.12
N ARG A 83 -3.90 13.55 -3.53
CA ARG A 83 -4.81 14.69 -3.38
C ARG A 83 -4.19 15.96 -3.94
N PRO A 84 -5.01 16.89 -4.45
CA PRO A 84 -4.51 18.20 -4.81
C PRO A 84 -4.16 19.02 -3.56
N VAL A 85 -3.42 20.11 -3.76
CA VAL A 85 -3.25 21.14 -2.72
C VAL A 85 -4.62 21.78 -2.42
N SER A 86 -4.79 22.28 -1.21
CA SER A 86 -5.98 23.06 -0.84
C SER A 86 -6.19 24.24 -1.79
N ASP A 87 -7.43 24.67 -1.96
CA ASP A 87 -7.81 25.86 -2.73
C ASP A 87 -7.49 25.78 -4.24
N THR A 88 -7.46 24.56 -4.78
CA THR A 88 -7.39 24.32 -6.23
C THR A 88 -8.74 23.86 -6.78
N ASN A 89 -9.02 24.13 -8.05
CA ASN A 89 -10.21 23.63 -8.75
C ASN A 89 -10.05 22.18 -9.26
N ALA A 90 -9.00 21.49 -8.82
CA ALA A 90 -8.70 20.14 -9.27
C ALA A 90 -9.68 19.11 -8.69
N GLN A 91 -10.18 18.24 -9.56
CA GLN A 91 -11.17 17.23 -9.22
C GLN A 91 -10.56 15.83 -9.22
N GLN A 92 -11.25 14.89 -8.59
CA GLN A 92 -10.88 13.48 -8.67
C GLN A 92 -10.98 13.00 -10.13
N GLY A 93 -9.96 12.28 -10.59
CA GLY A 93 -9.82 11.84 -11.97
C GLY A 93 -8.99 12.77 -12.84
N ASP A 94 -8.73 14.02 -12.44
CA ASP A 94 -7.88 14.91 -13.21
C ASP A 94 -6.44 14.39 -13.28
N THR A 95 -5.86 14.50 -14.47
CA THR A 95 -4.47 14.14 -14.74
C THR A 95 -3.50 15.04 -13.99
N ILE A 96 -2.44 14.44 -13.43
CA ILE A 96 -1.38 15.16 -12.73
C ILE A 96 -0.17 15.31 -13.65
N LYS A 97 0.23 16.56 -13.91
CA LYS A 97 1.44 16.85 -14.70
C LYS A 97 2.70 16.68 -13.85
N GLY A 98 3.79 16.25 -14.46
CA GLY A 98 5.10 16.21 -13.80
C GLY A 98 5.50 17.58 -13.23
N GLY A 99 6.08 17.60 -12.04
CA GLY A 99 6.43 18.83 -11.32
C GLY A 99 5.27 19.49 -10.55
N THR A 100 4.05 18.96 -10.63
CA THR A 100 2.91 19.46 -9.83
C THR A 100 3.08 19.09 -8.36
N ILE A 101 2.81 20.04 -7.47
CA ILE A 101 2.76 19.79 -6.02
C ILE A 101 1.49 19.04 -5.69
N ILE A 102 1.63 17.94 -4.95
CA ILE A 102 0.51 17.10 -4.50
C ILE A 102 0.55 16.92 -2.98
N ARG A 103 -0.54 16.43 -2.42
CA ARG A 103 -0.62 15.96 -1.03
C ARG A 103 -0.91 14.46 -1.01
N LEU A 104 -0.37 13.75 -0.04
CA LEU A 104 -0.64 12.33 0.19
C LEU A 104 -1.43 12.17 1.48
N GLN A 105 -2.59 11.52 1.39
CA GLN A 105 -3.42 11.20 2.55
C GLN A 105 -3.33 9.71 2.83
N HIS A 106 -2.99 9.32 4.06
CA HIS A 106 -3.01 7.93 4.47
C HIS A 106 -4.45 7.40 4.43
N MET A 107 -4.68 6.28 3.74
CA MET A 107 -6.04 5.81 3.44
C MET A 107 -6.84 5.50 4.71
N ARG A 108 -6.22 4.78 5.67
CA ARG A 108 -6.91 4.31 6.87
C ARG A 108 -7.15 5.42 7.88
N THR A 109 -6.12 6.19 8.23
CA THR A 109 -6.18 7.17 9.32
C THR A 109 -6.63 8.55 8.86
N ARG A 110 -6.73 8.77 7.54
CA ARG A 110 -7.07 10.05 6.90
C ARG A 110 -6.12 11.21 7.23
N LYS A 111 -5.00 10.94 7.92
CA LYS A 111 -3.95 11.92 8.20
C LYS A 111 -3.11 12.19 6.95
N TRP A 112 -2.50 13.37 6.92
CA TRP A 112 -1.66 13.83 5.82
C TRP A 112 -0.21 13.40 6.04
N LEU A 113 0.48 13.01 4.96
CA LEU A 113 1.95 12.97 4.99
C LEU A 113 2.44 14.41 5.22
N HIS A 114 3.22 14.59 6.27
CA HIS A 114 3.62 15.89 6.75
C HIS A 114 5.08 15.89 7.16
N SER A 115 5.72 17.04 6.96
CA SER A 115 7.07 17.32 7.42
C SER A 115 7.10 18.74 7.94
N HIS A 116 7.97 18.99 8.91
CA HIS A 116 8.15 20.27 9.56
C HIS A 116 9.60 20.36 10.06
N LEU A 117 10.08 21.57 10.29
CA LEU A 117 11.28 21.76 11.10
C LEU A 117 10.92 21.36 12.54
N LEU A 118 11.87 20.75 13.26
CA LEU A 118 11.66 20.18 14.60
C LEU A 118 10.92 21.17 15.53
N ASN A 119 9.86 20.68 16.19
CA ASN A 119 9.37 21.22 17.46
C ASN A 119 10.07 20.46 18.59
#